data_AF-A0A9D5Z1F2-F1
#
_entry.id   AF-A0A9D5Z1F2-F1
#
_cell.length_a   1.000
_cell.length_b   1.000
_cell.length_c   1.000
_cell.angle_alpha   90.00
_cell.angle_beta   90.00
_cell.angle_gamma   90.00
#
_symmetry.space_group_name_H-M   'P 1'
#
loop_
_entity.id
_entity.type
_entity.pdbx_description
1 polymer ?
#
loop_
_entity_poly.entity_id
_entity_poly.type
_entity_poly.pdbx_seq_one_letter_code
_entity_poly.pdbx_strand_id
1 'polypeptide(L)'
;MRLLLAAAEPLVLTDGILSAEDACTLVAGTWAATVGGDVDPCVLNPGASGLLRALDAHAREQVAAIARDTRGHDLPVTLRLGPASATGARTAYVEAALLRRTPPGADDEGGDLGAATSYGVGQVVALAARLASRVVVATGDGGTHDAGAGLLAALAGSGAGPLTRGGAALGSVTGEDAATVLRAREALRTVELVGAVESDLPLLGLHGASGALASAEPALAGLAQELERAHGHFARQVTRALDGAGRRDLLAGLPGPTTALAPGVPRTTVAARAAADRALTGLPGAGAGGGLGFGIAALGGRLLPGTALVADLVGLDARTRGADVAVVVVDRLDATSTHDGALPEVARRAAAHGVPVVVLAREVLAGRREQAAAGISGAYELGADEGAARARVARVARTWAGIES
;
A
#
# COMPACT_ATOMS: atom_id res chain seq x y z
N MET A 1 4.72 23.86 24.77
CA MET A 1 3.90 22.73 24.31
C MET A 1 4.52 22.19 23.02
N ARG A 2 4.85 20.90 22.97
CA ARG A 2 5.30 20.19 21.79
C ARG A 2 4.14 19.44 21.18
N LEU A 3 3.88 19.70 19.91
CA LEU A 3 2.79 19.07 19.19
C LEU A 3 3.35 18.13 18.14
N LEU A 4 2.88 16.88 18.16
CA LEU A 4 3.05 15.98 17.02
C LEU A 4 1.85 16.19 16.09
N LEU A 5 2.10 16.61 14.85
CA LEU A 5 1.06 16.72 13.84
C LEU A 5 1.19 15.55 12.87
N ALA A 6 0.13 14.80 12.67
CA ALA A 6 0.05 13.73 11.68
C ALA A 6 -1.02 14.04 10.63
N ALA A 7 -0.66 13.99 9.35
CA ALA A 7 -1.63 13.97 8.26
C ALA A 7 -1.24 12.89 7.25
N ALA A 8 -2.25 12.24 6.70
CA ALA A 8 -2.08 11.09 5.81
C ALA A 8 -2.89 11.18 4.52
N GLU A 9 -3.93 12.01 4.52
CA GLU A 9 -4.93 12.08 3.48
C GLU A 9 -5.10 13.53 3.02
N PRO A 10 -5.42 13.76 1.73
CA PRO A 10 -5.83 15.07 1.26
C PRO A 10 -7.08 15.56 1.99
N LEU A 11 -7.17 16.87 2.22
CA LEU A 11 -8.34 17.51 2.82
C LEU A 11 -9.14 18.23 1.71
N VAL A 12 -10.41 17.87 1.52
CA VAL A 12 -11.23 18.38 0.41
C VAL A 12 -12.06 19.57 0.88
N LEU A 13 -11.58 20.80 0.70
CA LEU A 13 -12.31 22.01 1.05
C LEU A 13 -13.11 22.55 -0.14
N THR A 14 -14.02 23.49 0.13
CA THR A 14 -14.86 24.11 -0.91
C THR A 14 -14.07 25.00 -1.88
N ASP A 15 -12.93 25.53 -1.45
CA ASP A 15 -11.99 26.35 -2.21
C ASP A 15 -10.87 25.53 -2.88
N GLY A 16 -10.78 24.22 -2.60
CA GLY A 16 -9.83 23.31 -3.25
C GLY A 16 -9.47 22.08 -2.43
N ILE A 17 -8.65 21.20 -3.01
CA ILE A 17 -8.10 20.03 -2.33
C ILE A 17 -6.70 20.38 -1.82
N LEU A 18 -6.48 20.28 -0.51
CA LEU A 18 -5.16 20.37 0.08
C LEU A 18 -4.52 18.99 0.10
N SER A 19 -3.27 18.88 -0.33
CA SER A 19 -2.48 17.66 -0.11
C SER A 19 -2.30 17.39 1.38
N ALA A 20 -1.92 16.15 1.76
CA ALA A 20 -1.62 15.84 3.15
C ALA A 20 -0.49 16.75 3.70
N GLU A 21 0.48 17.10 2.85
CA GLU A 21 1.56 18.04 3.20
C GLU A 21 1.07 19.47 3.39
N ASP A 22 0.18 19.96 2.52
CA ASP A 22 -0.37 21.31 2.63
C ASP A 22 -1.30 21.43 3.83
N ALA A 23 -2.10 20.40 4.11
CA ALA A 23 -2.91 20.30 5.32
C ALA A 23 -2.03 20.31 6.58
N CYS A 24 -0.94 19.53 6.59
CA CYS A 24 0.07 19.57 7.65
C CYS A 24 0.66 20.98 7.83
N THR A 25 1.03 21.63 6.73
CA THR A 25 1.65 22.96 6.74
C THR A 25 0.67 24.02 7.26
N LEU A 26 -0.59 23.98 6.83
CA LEU A 26 -1.64 24.88 7.28
C LEU A 26 -1.88 24.73 8.78
N VAL A 27 -2.05 23.49 9.27
CA VAL A 27 -2.33 23.23 10.69
C VAL A 27 -1.11 23.57 11.54
N ALA A 28 0.08 23.14 11.15
CA ALA A 28 1.32 23.41 11.89
C ALA A 28 1.61 24.91 11.98
N GLY A 29 1.56 25.62 10.84
CA GLY A 29 1.81 27.06 10.81
C GLY A 29 0.79 27.85 11.63
N THR A 30 -0.49 27.49 11.53
CA THR A 30 -1.55 28.15 12.30
C THR A 30 -1.41 27.88 13.80
N TRP A 31 -1.10 26.64 14.18
CA TRP A 31 -0.90 26.26 15.57
C TRP A 31 0.30 26.98 16.18
N ALA A 32 1.46 26.93 15.52
CA ALA A 32 2.68 27.59 15.95
C ALA A 32 2.48 29.10 16.12
N ALA A 33 1.82 29.75 15.15
CA ALA A 33 1.50 31.18 15.21
C ALA A 33 0.53 31.55 16.37
N THR A 34 -0.31 30.60 16.80
CA THR A 34 -1.31 30.85 17.85
C THR A 34 -0.74 30.72 19.26
N VAL A 35 0.09 29.70 19.50
CA VAL A 35 0.53 29.36 20.87
C VAL A 35 2.03 29.52 21.11
N GLY A 36 2.81 29.90 20.09
CA GLY A 36 4.26 30.09 20.21
C GLY A 36 5.02 28.81 20.55
N GLY A 37 4.56 27.66 20.05
CA GLY A 37 5.09 26.33 20.37
C GLY A 37 5.86 25.67 19.21
N ASP A 38 6.61 24.62 19.53
CA ASP A 38 7.30 23.77 18.56
C ASP A 38 6.31 22.74 18.01
N VAL A 39 6.12 22.75 16.69
CA VAL A 39 5.26 21.80 15.98
C VAL A 39 6.16 20.86 15.19
N ASP A 40 5.99 19.57 15.45
CA ASP A 40 6.70 18.49 14.78
C ASP A 40 5.79 17.84 13.72
N PRO A 41 5.83 18.30 12.46
CA PRO A 41 4.96 17.78 11.39
C PRO A 41 5.45 16.41 10.90
N CYS A 42 4.54 15.45 10.84
CA CYS A 42 4.74 14.08 10.39
C CYS A 42 3.72 13.74 9.31
N VAL A 43 4.17 13.53 8.08
CA VAL A 43 3.29 12.99 7.04
C VAL A 43 3.32 11.47 7.16
N LEU A 44 2.20 10.88 7.57
CA LEU A 44 2.07 9.42 7.69
C LEU A 44 1.41 8.89 6.44
N ASN A 45 2.22 8.39 5.51
CA ASN A 45 1.68 7.77 4.32
C ASN A 45 1.13 6.36 4.64
N PRO A 46 -0.08 5.99 4.18
CA PRO A 46 -0.64 4.66 4.42
C PRO A 46 -0.01 3.49 3.65
N GLY A 47 1.14 3.70 3.00
CA GLY A 47 1.72 2.72 2.06
C GLY A 47 1.17 2.86 0.65
N ALA A 48 0.53 3.99 0.37
CA ALA A 48 0.02 4.36 -0.94
C ALA A 48 1.03 5.29 -1.67
N SER A 49 0.52 6.15 -2.55
CA SER A 49 1.31 7.17 -3.25
C SER A 49 1.89 8.19 -2.26
N GLY A 50 3.18 8.49 -2.38
CA GLY A 50 3.93 9.44 -1.54
C GLY A 50 4.85 8.82 -0.49
N LEU A 51 5.05 7.49 -0.47
CA LEU A 51 6.00 6.83 0.43
C LEU A 51 7.41 7.41 0.30
N LEU A 52 7.91 7.55 -0.93
CA LEU A 52 9.28 8.03 -1.16
C LEU A 52 9.45 9.47 -0.70
N ARG A 53 8.39 10.29 -0.76
CA ARG A 53 8.38 11.66 -0.22
C ARG A 53 8.38 11.66 1.30
N ALA A 54 7.55 10.83 1.94
CA ALA A 54 7.51 10.69 3.40
C ALA A 54 8.86 10.27 3.99
N LEU A 55 9.66 9.53 3.23
CA LEU A 55 10.99 9.07 3.63
C LEU A 55 12.12 10.06 3.28
N ASP A 56 11.83 11.30 2.89
CA ASP A 56 12.86 12.22 2.40
C ASP A 56 13.98 12.50 3.40
N ALA A 57 13.61 12.70 4.66
CA ALA A 57 14.57 12.89 5.73
C ALA A 57 15.35 11.60 6.08
N HIS A 58 14.75 10.43 5.90
CA HIS A 58 15.28 9.12 6.32
C HIS A 58 16.16 8.45 5.26
N ALA A 59 15.72 8.43 4.01
CA ALA A 59 16.35 7.72 2.89
C ALA A 59 16.80 8.71 1.82
N ARG A 60 17.80 9.54 2.11
CA ARG A 60 18.20 10.67 1.22
C ARG A 60 18.77 10.24 -0.12
N GLU A 61 19.40 9.07 -0.20
CA GLU A 61 20.00 8.58 -1.42
C GLU A 61 18.91 8.14 -2.41
N GLN A 62 18.92 8.73 -3.61
CA GLN A 62 18.00 8.40 -4.69
C GLN A 62 18.76 7.75 -5.83
N VAL A 63 18.16 6.72 -6.43
CA VAL A 63 18.68 6.06 -7.62
C VAL A 63 17.64 6.21 -8.72
N ALA A 64 18.05 6.86 -9.81
CA ALA A 64 17.23 6.99 -11.01
C ALA A 64 17.32 5.72 -11.86
N ALA A 65 16.21 5.35 -12.47
CA ALA A 65 16.09 4.22 -13.39
C ALA A 65 15.11 4.54 -14.50
N ILE A 66 15.21 3.80 -15.60
CA ILE A 66 14.17 3.74 -16.63
C ILE A 66 13.41 2.44 -16.44
N ALA A 67 12.10 2.52 -16.31
CA ALA A 67 11.20 1.38 -16.22
C ALA A 67 9.97 1.63 -17.07
N ARG A 68 9.24 0.57 -17.42
CA ARG A 68 8.02 0.72 -18.21
C ARG A 68 6.87 1.22 -17.37
N ASP A 69 6.10 2.16 -17.90
CA ASP A 69 4.81 2.55 -17.35
C ASP A 69 3.80 1.40 -17.43
N THR A 70 2.59 1.63 -16.90
CA THR A 70 1.50 0.65 -16.92
C THR A 70 1.09 0.20 -18.33
N ARG A 71 1.46 0.94 -19.38
CA ARG A 71 1.15 0.67 -20.79
C ARG A 71 2.35 0.17 -21.60
N GLY A 72 3.50 -0.01 -20.98
CA GLY A 72 4.72 -0.52 -21.60
C GLY A 72 5.67 0.53 -22.20
N HIS A 73 5.42 1.83 -22.02
CA HIS A 73 6.34 2.88 -22.46
C HIS A 73 7.42 3.15 -21.43
N ASP A 74 8.63 3.47 -21.87
CA ASP A 74 9.71 3.83 -20.95
C ASP A 74 9.42 5.14 -20.21
N LEU A 75 9.62 5.13 -18.89
CA LEU A 75 9.37 6.21 -17.96
C LEU A 75 10.57 6.34 -16.99
N PRO A 76 11.12 7.55 -16.79
CA PRO A 76 12.09 7.77 -15.73
C PRO A 76 11.40 7.69 -14.37
N VAL A 77 11.96 6.88 -13.49
CA VAL A 77 11.49 6.70 -12.11
C VAL A 77 12.65 6.75 -11.13
N THR A 78 12.33 6.95 -9.86
CA THR A 78 13.31 6.94 -8.78
C THR A 78 12.93 5.89 -7.74
N LEU A 79 13.94 5.30 -7.13
CA LEU A 79 13.83 4.54 -5.89
C LEU A 79 14.74 5.18 -4.85
N ARG A 80 14.48 4.92 -3.56
CA ARG A 80 15.30 5.46 -2.46
C ARG A 80 16.05 4.36 -1.74
N LEU A 81 17.28 4.65 -1.31
CA LEU A 81 18.07 3.78 -0.46
C LEU A 81 18.12 4.35 0.95
N GLY A 82 17.70 3.53 1.92
CA GLY A 82 17.84 3.80 3.33
C GLY A 82 19.32 3.74 3.77
N PRO A 83 19.61 4.25 4.98
CA PRO A 83 20.96 4.21 5.53
C PRO A 83 21.45 2.76 5.65
N ALA A 84 22.74 2.56 5.47
CA ALA A 84 23.35 1.25 5.71
C ALA A 84 23.28 0.90 7.21
N SER A 85 22.87 -0.33 7.51
CA SER A 85 22.94 -0.87 8.86
C SER A 85 24.40 -1.06 9.29
N ALA A 86 24.61 -1.40 10.57
CA ALA A 86 25.93 -1.77 11.09
C ALA A 86 26.58 -2.96 10.34
N THR A 87 25.80 -3.80 9.67
CA THR A 87 26.29 -4.93 8.86
C THR A 87 26.49 -4.57 7.39
N GLY A 88 26.27 -3.30 7.01
CA GLY A 88 26.30 -2.84 5.61
C GLY A 88 25.04 -3.15 4.81
N ALA A 89 24.06 -3.85 5.41
CA ALA A 89 22.77 -4.13 4.79
C ALA A 89 21.98 -2.84 4.57
N ARG A 90 21.36 -2.70 3.40
CA ARG A 90 20.53 -1.54 3.04
C ARG A 90 19.09 -1.97 2.77
N THR A 91 18.17 -1.03 2.94
CA THR A 91 16.78 -1.15 2.49
C THR A 91 16.56 -0.26 1.29
N ALA A 92 15.97 -0.80 0.22
CA ALA A 92 15.48 -0.02 -0.90
C ALA A 92 13.97 0.18 -0.80
N TYR A 93 13.50 1.36 -1.15
CA TYR A 93 12.09 1.75 -1.15
C TYR A 93 11.65 2.03 -2.58
N VAL A 94 10.58 1.36 -3.00
CA VAL A 94 9.98 1.43 -4.33
C VAL A 94 8.53 1.82 -4.16
N GLU A 95 8.01 2.65 -5.06
CA GLU A 95 6.63 3.11 -5.04
C GLU A 95 5.99 2.86 -6.40
N ALA A 96 4.98 1.97 -6.44
CA ALA A 96 4.35 1.55 -7.68
C ALA A 96 3.61 2.69 -8.39
N ALA A 97 3.04 3.65 -7.62
CA ALA A 97 2.34 4.81 -8.15
C ALA A 97 3.21 5.67 -9.09
N LEU A 98 4.54 5.66 -8.93
CA LEU A 98 5.45 6.41 -9.81
C LEU A 98 5.54 5.85 -11.24
N LEU A 99 5.00 4.66 -11.48
CA LEU A 99 4.95 4.05 -12.82
C LEU A 99 3.65 4.34 -13.57
N ARG A 100 2.74 5.09 -12.96
CA ARG A 100 1.56 5.64 -13.60
C ARG A 100 1.90 7.01 -14.19
N ARG A 101 1.62 7.23 -15.48
CA ARG A 101 1.87 8.53 -16.15
C ARG A 101 0.85 9.60 -15.79
N THR A 102 -0.39 9.18 -15.53
CA THR A 102 -1.50 10.06 -15.17
C THR A 102 -1.64 10.06 -13.65
N PRO A 103 -1.71 11.21 -12.97
CA PRO A 103 -1.94 11.23 -11.52
C PRO A 103 -3.28 10.55 -11.16
N PRO A 104 -3.41 9.98 -9.95
CA PRO A 104 -4.69 9.45 -9.47
C PRO A 104 -5.80 10.50 -9.56
N GLY A 105 -6.95 10.14 -10.12
CA GLY A 105 -8.14 11.00 -10.20
C GLY A 105 -8.17 12.04 -11.34
N ALA A 106 -7.13 12.13 -12.19
CA ALA A 106 -7.26 12.83 -13.46
C ALA A 106 -7.92 11.90 -14.48
N ASP A 107 -8.80 12.47 -15.34
CA ASP A 107 -9.47 11.73 -16.41
C ASP A 107 -8.42 11.01 -17.28
N ASP A 108 -8.25 9.71 -17.06
CA ASP A 108 -7.51 8.85 -17.98
C ASP A 108 -8.46 8.56 -19.14
N GLU A 109 -8.80 9.61 -19.92
CA GLU A 109 -9.58 9.51 -21.15
C GLU A 109 -8.85 8.54 -22.10
N GLY A 110 -9.17 7.24 -22.00
CA GLY A 110 -8.70 6.20 -22.91
C GLY A 110 -7.70 5.17 -22.37
N GLY A 111 -7.48 5.05 -21.05
CA GLY A 111 -6.63 3.99 -20.48
C GLY A 111 -7.36 2.64 -20.32
N ASP A 112 -6.93 1.61 -21.04
CA ASP A 112 -7.44 0.23 -20.83
C ASP A 112 -6.81 -0.38 -19.56
N LEU A 113 -7.50 -0.23 -18.41
CA LEU A 113 -7.12 -0.80 -17.12
C LEU A 113 -6.95 -2.34 -17.18
N GLY A 114 -7.67 -3.02 -18.08
CA GLY A 114 -7.55 -4.46 -18.30
C GLY A 114 -6.21 -4.85 -18.93
N ALA A 115 -5.60 -3.96 -19.71
CA ALA A 115 -4.29 -4.14 -20.34
C ALA A 115 -3.13 -3.59 -19.49
N ALA A 116 -3.41 -2.80 -18.46
CA ALA A 116 -2.40 -2.19 -17.60
C ALA A 116 -1.59 -3.26 -16.83
N THR A 117 -0.26 -3.10 -16.76
CA THR A 117 0.64 -4.10 -16.16
C THR A 117 1.60 -3.53 -15.12
N SER A 118 1.87 -4.32 -14.08
CA SER A 118 2.86 -4.04 -13.02
C SER A 118 4.31 -4.38 -13.44
N TYR A 119 4.56 -4.64 -14.73
CA TYR A 119 5.89 -5.03 -15.23
C TYR A 119 7.01 -4.05 -14.85
N GLY A 120 6.76 -2.75 -14.97
CA GLY A 120 7.70 -1.72 -14.53
C GLY A 120 8.08 -1.84 -13.06
N VAL A 121 7.13 -2.20 -12.19
CA VAL A 121 7.37 -2.36 -10.74
C VAL A 121 8.42 -3.45 -10.56
N GLY A 122 8.28 -4.57 -11.27
CA GLY A 122 9.28 -5.64 -11.21
C GLY A 122 10.64 -5.26 -11.79
N GLN A 123 10.72 -4.37 -12.78
CA GLN A 123 12.01 -3.85 -13.24
C GLN A 123 12.70 -3.03 -12.15
N VAL A 124 11.96 -2.18 -11.45
CA VAL A 124 12.50 -1.37 -10.35
C VAL A 124 12.87 -2.24 -9.15
N VAL A 125 12.05 -3.25 -8.80
CA VAL A 125 12.37 -4.23 -7.75
C VAL A 125 13.61 -5.05 -8.09
N ALA A 126 13.77 -5.47 -9.36
CA ALA A 126 14.97 -6.19 -9.81
C ALA A 126 16.24 -5.34 -9.66
N LEU A 127 16.16 -4.04 -9.92
CA LEU A 127 17.28 -3.11 -9.66
C LEU A 127 17.52 -2.95 -8.16
N ALA A 128 16.47 -2.70 -7.38
CA ALA A 128 16.54 -2.54 -5.93
C ALA A 128 17.18 -3.75 -5.24
N ALA A 129 16.84 -4.97 -5.68
CA ALA A 129 17.40 -6.23 -5.21
C ALA A 129 18.91 -6.38 -5.40
N ARG A 130 19.52 -5.62 -6.32
CA ARG A 130 20.98 -5.58 -6.52
C ARG A 130 21.69 -4.59 -5.58
N LEU A 131 20.94 -3.64 -5.02
CA LEU A 131 21.44 -2.53 -4.23
C LEU A 131 21.16 -2.69 -2.72
N ALA A 132 20.21 -3.56 -2.37
CA ALA A 132 19.71 -3.72 -1.02
C ALA A 132 19.38 -5.18 -0.70
N SER A 133 19.52 -5.55 0.57
CA SER A 133 19.13 -6.87 1.08
C SER A 133 17.66 -6.93 1.51
N ARG A 134 17.01 -5.77 1.61
CA ARG A 134 15.57 -5.63 1.87
C ARG A 134 14.97 -4.65 0.87
N VAL A 135 13.83 -5.02 0.27
CA VAL A 135 13.09 -4.17 -0.67
C VAL A 135 11.68 -3.98 -0.15
N VAL A 136 11.30 -2.74 0.09
CA VAL A 136 9.95 -2.32 0.48
C VAL A 136 9.27 -1.74 -0.75
N VAL A 137 8.09 -2.26 -1.10
CA VAL A 137 7.27 -1.81 -2.22
C VAL A 137 5.97 -1.22 -1.65
N ALA A 138 5.75 0.08 -1.78
CA ALA A 138 4.43 0.66 -1.59
C ALA A 138 3.53 0.23 -2.74
N THR A 139 2.46 -0.49 -2.42
CA THR A 139 1.55 -1.05 -3.43
C THR A 139 0.70 0.04 -4.06
N GLY A 140 -0.01 0.83 -3.24
CA GLY A 140 -0.78 2.01 -3.64
C GLY A 140 -1.68 1.85 -4.87
N ASP A 141 -2.26 2.96 -5.33
CA ASP A 141 -2.94 2.98 -6.63
C ASP A 141 -1.90 3.14 -7.77
N GLY A 142 -1.28 2.02 -8.13
CA GLY A 142 -0.38 1.92 -9.28
C GLY A 142 -1.09 2.02 -10.64
N GLY A 143 -2.41 2.10 -10.69
CA GLY A 143 -3.18 2.10 -11.94
C GLY A 143 -3.12 0.77 -12.70
N THR A 144 -2.93 -0.35 -12.00
CA THR A 144 -2.84 -1.69 -12.59
C THR A 144 -3.73 -2.67 -11.86
N HIS A 145 -4.42 -3.57 -12.58
CA HIS A 145 -5.16 -4.69 -12.00
C HIS A 145 -4.71 -6.01 -12.64
N ASP A 146 -3.42 -6.34 -12.53
CA ASP A 146 -2.84 -7.55 -13.15
C ASP A 146 -2.41 -8.63 -12.14
N ALA A 147 -2.90 -8.57 -10.89
CA ALA A 147 -2.56 -9.53 -9.84
C ALA A 147 -1.04 -9.72 -9.65
N GLY A 148 -0.23 -8.71 -9.94
CA GLY A 148 1.23 -8.76 -9.87
C GLY A 148 1.88 -9.65 -10.95
N ALA A 149 1.15 -10.05 -12.00
CA ALA A 149 1.68 -10.88 -13.07
C ALA A 149 2.87 -10.21 -13.79
N GLY A 150 2.77 -8.91 -14.06
CA GLY A 150 3.86 -8.13 -14.64
C GLY A 150 5.11 -8.12 -13.74
N LEU A 151 4.93 -7.90 -12.44
CA LEU A 151 6.00 -7.98 -11.44
C LEU A 151 6.73 -9.34 -11.52
N LEU A 152 6.00 -10.46 -11.53
CA LEU A 152 6.59 -11.80 -11.65
C LEU A 152 7.38 -11.97 -12.95
N ALA A 153 6.82 -11.51 -14.07
CA ALA A 153 7.43 -11.63 -15.39
C ALA A 153 8.77 -10.87 -15.46
N ALA A 154 8.79 -9.62 -14.97
CA ALA A 154 10.00 -8.80 -14.96
C ALA A 154 11.12 -9.42 -14.11
N LEU A 155 10.78 -9.90 -12.91
CA LEU A 155 11.75 -10.55 -12.00
C LEU A 155 12.30 -11.86 -12.56
N ALA A 156 11.51 -12.59 -13.33
CA ALA A 156 11.96 -13.79 -14.03
C ALA A 156 12.75 -13.50 -15.32
N GLY A 157 12.90 -12.23 -15.71
CA GLY A 157 13.58 -11.83 -16.95
C GLY A 157 12.74 -12.03 -18.22
N SER A 158 11.42 -12.12 -18.11
CA SER A 158 10.49 -12.35 -19.22
C SER A 158 9.79 -11.07 -19.64
N GLY A 159 10.33 -10.38 -20.66
CA GLY A 159 9.80 -9.09 -21.16
C GLY A 159 8.63 -9.17 -22.15
N ALA A 160 8.11 -10.38 -22.39
CA ALA A 160 6.98 -10.65 -23.27
C ALA A 160 6.24 -11.91 -22.78
N GLY A 161 4.98 -12.04 -23.16
CA GLY A 161 4.14 -13.19 -22.84
C GLY A 161 2.80 -12.78 -22.25
N PRO A 162 1.98 -13.74 -21.81
CA PRO A 162 0.65 -13.44 -21.28
C PRO A 162 0.71 -12.66 -19.96
N LEU A 163 1.75 -12.84 -19.15
CA LEU A 163 1.92 -12.14 -17.87
C LEU A 163 2.23 -10.64 -18.00
N THR A 164 2.61 -10.17 -19.19
CA THR A 164 2.95 -8.75 -19.43
C THR A 164 1.83 -7.99 -20.15
N ARG A 165 0.64 -8.59 -20.31
CA ARG A 165 -0.49 -8.05 -21.10
C ARG A 165 -1.64 -7.51 -20.25
N GLY A 166 -1.44 -7.38 -18.94
CA GLY A 166 -2.44 -6.90 -18.00
C GLY A 166 -3.42 -7.97 -17.51
N GLY A 167 -4.31 -7.55 -16.62
CA GLY A 167 -5.22 -8.43 -15.89
C GLY A 167 -6.22 -9.20 -16.72
N ALA A 168 -6.76 -8.59 -17.78
CA ALA A 168 -7.77 -9.23 -18.63
C ALA A 168 -7.20 -10.44 -19.37
N ALA A 169 -5.91 -10.41 -19.73
CA ALA A 169 -5.23 -11.52 -20.42
C ALA A 169 -5.02 -12.76 -19.53
N LEU A 170 -5.14 -12.61 -18.21
CA LEU A 170 -4.76 -13.64 -17.24
C LEU A 170 -5.67 -14.86 -17.27
N GLY A 171 -6.90 -14.76 -17.80
CA GLY A 171 -7.81 -15.90 -17.95
C GLY A 171 -7.30 -17.00 -18.89
N SER A 172 -6.28 -16.71 -19.71
CA SER A 172 -5.67 -17.65 -20.66
C SER A 172 -4.30 -18.21 -20.22
N VAL A 173 -3.79 -17.77 -19.07
CA VAL A 173 -2.46 -18.15 -18.58
C VAL A 173 -2.37 -19.66 -18.33
N THR A 174 -1.33 -20.29 -18.86
CA THR A 174 -1.09 -21.73 -18.68
C THR A 174 -0.32 -22.01 -17.38
N GLY A 175 -0.20 -23.29 -17.01
CA GLY A 175 0.64 -23.69 -15.88
C GLY A 175 2.13 -23.42 -16.12
N GLU A 176 2.60 -23.47 -17.38
CA GLU A 176 3.98 -23.15 -17.75
C GLU A 176 4.27 -21.66 -17.60
N ASP A 177 3.35 -20.81 -18.06
CA ASP A 177 3.41 -19.37 -17.86
C ASP A 177 3.49 -19.04 -16.36
N ALA A 178 2.61 -19.64 -15.55
CA ALA A 178 2.58 -19.41 -14.11
C ALA A 178 3.82 -19.94 -13.37
N ALA A 179 4.49 -20.97 -13.88
CA ALA A 179 5.74 -21.50 -13.32
C ALA A 179 6.90 -20.47 -13.33
N THR A 180 6.75 -19.37 -14.08
CA THR A 180 7.61 -18.18 -14.01
C THR A 180 7.78 -17.65 -12.59
N VAL A 181 6.79 -17.82 -11.71
CA VAL A 181 6.89 -17.46 -10.28
C VAL A 181 8.09 -18.10 -9.58
N LEU A 182 8.49 -19.32 -9.97
CA LEU A 182 9.63 -20.03 -9.36
C LEU A 182 10.96 -19.37 -9.72
N ARG A 183 11.11 -18.91 -10.97
CA ARG A 183 12.28 -18.14 -11.41
C ARG A 183 12.34 -16.78 -10.73
N ALA A 184 11.19 -16.11 -10.61
CA ALA A 184 11.10 -14.84 -9.91
C ALA A 184 11.45 -14.96 -8.41
N ARG A 185 11.04 -16.06 -7.74
CA ARG A 185 11.46 -16.38 -6.37
C ARG A 185 12.96 -16.57 -6.25
N GLU A 186 13.57 -17.33 -7.17
CA GLU A 186 15.02 -17.55 -7.16
C GLU A 186 15.79 -16.23 -7.33
N ALA A 187 15.31 -15.33 -8.20
CA ALA A 187 15.91 -14.02 -8.41
C ALA A 187 15.93 -13.15 -7.14
N LEU A 188 15.01 -13.38 -6.20
CA LEU A 188 14.90 -12.65 -4.93
C LEU A 188 15.31 -13.49 -3.70
N ARG A 189 15.95 -14.66 -3.87
CA ARG A 189 16.21 -15.61 -2.78
C ARG A 189 17.00 -15.01 -1.61
N THR A 190 17.86 -14.03 -1.87
CA THR A 190 18.69 -13.36 -0.83
C THR A 190 18.11 -12.02 -0.37
N VAL A 191 16.93 -11.65 -0.82
CA VAL A 191 16.30 -10.36 -0.56
C VAL A 191 15.05 -10.54 0.26
N GLU A 192 14.94 -9.79 1.36
CA GLU A 192 13.69 -9.68 2.10
C GLU A 192 12.74 -8.74 1.33
N LEU A 193 11.68 -9.29 0.74
CA LEU A 193 10.66 -8.52 0.05
C LEU A 193 9.50 -8.17 0.99
N VAL A 194 9.11 -6.90 1.03
CA VAL A 194 8.01 -6.40 1.84
C VAL A 194 7.07 -5.55 0.97
N GLY A 195 5.79 -5.88 0.97
CA GLY A 195 4.74 -5.00 0.44
C GLY A 195 4.19 -4.14 1.57
N ALA A 196 4.29 -2.82 1.43
CA ALA A 196 3.62 -1.86 2.29
C ALA A 196 2.21 -1.63 1.71
N VAL A 197 1.19 -2.19 2.36
CA VAL A 197 -0.18 -2.22 1.84
C VAL A 197 -1.07 -1.19 2.54
N GLU A 198 -1.93 -0.55 1.76
CA GLU A 198 -2.86 0.48 2.20
C GLU A 198 -4.21 -0.05 2.70
N SER A 199 -4.50 -1.33 2.47
CA SER A 199 -5.73 -1.98 2.92
C SER A 199 -5.52 -3.47 3.15
N ASP A 200 -6.42 -4.07 3.91
CA ASP A 200 -6.45 -5.52 4.16
C ASP A 200 -7.27 -6.30 3.11
N LEU A 201 -7.60 -5.67 1.97
CA LEU A 201 -8.42 -6.30 0.92
C LEU A 201 -7.76 -7.60 0.43
N PRO A 202 -8.50 -8.73 0.36
CA PRO A 202 -8.04 -9.93 -0.33
C PRO A 202 -7.99 -9.71 -1.85
N LEU A 203 -7.37 -10.63 -2.58
CA LEU A 203 -7.33 -10.55 -4.05
C LEU A 203 -8.73 -10.75 -4.65
N LEU A 204 -9.44 -11.77 -4.18
CA LEU A 204 -10.69 -12.26 -4.78
C LEU A 204 -11.87 -12.14 -3.82
N GLY A 205 -13.08 -12.24 -4.37
CA GLY A 205 -14.34 -12.25 -3.63
C GLY A 205 -15.06 -10.91 -3.63
N LEU A 206 -16.25 -10.89 -3.00
CA LEU A 206 -17.14 -9.73 -3.00
C LEU A 206 -16.49 -8.46 -2.42
N HIS A 207 -15.56 -8.64 -1.48
CA HIS A 207 -14.79 -7.57 -0.85
C HIS A 207 -13.30 -7.62 -1.24
N GLY A 208 -12.97 -8.26 -2.38
CA GLY A 208 -11.62 -8.30 -2.92
C GLY A 208 -11.30 -7.12 -3.84
N ALA A 209 -10.13 -7.14 -4.47
CA ALA A 209 -9.64 -6.04 -5.33
C ALA A 209 -10.63 -5.64 -6.43
N SER A 210 -11.21 -6.61 -7.16
CA SER A 210 -12.20 -6.32 -8.21
C SER A 210 -13.53 -5.82 -7.64
N GLY A 211 -13.96 -6.30 -6.48
CA GLY A 211 -15.17 -5.81 -5.81
C GLY A 211 -15.03 -4.36 -5.37
N ALA A 212 -13.85 -3.98 -4.84
CA ALA A 212 -13.53 -2.61 -4.49
C ALA A 212 -13.53 -1.69 -5.72
N LEU A 213 -12.94 -2.14 -6.84
CA LEU A 213 -12.98 -1.41 -8.12
C LEU A 213 -14.42 -1.14 -8.59
N ALA A 214 -15.28 -2.16 -8.59
CA ALA A 214 -16.68 -2.01 -9.01
C ALA A 214 -17.48 -1.06 -8.08
N SER A 215 -17.11 -1.00 -6.80
CA SER A 215 -17.77 -0.13 -5.82
C SER A 215 -17.33 1.32 -5.94
N ALA A 216 -16.04 1.55 -6.19
CA ALA A 216 -15.47 2.88 -6.40
C ALA A 216 -15.89 3.47 -7.76
N GLU A 217 -15.90 2.63 -8.80
CA GLU A 217 -16.21 3.03 -10.18
C GLU A 217 -17.26 2.10 -10.80
N PRO A 218 -18.57 2.38 -10.60
CA PRO A 218 -19.64 1.52 -11.11
C PRO A 218 -19.63 1.30 -12.62
N ALA A 219 -19.07 2.24 -13.39
CA ALA A 219 -18.90 2.10 -14.84
C ALA A 219 -17.94 0.95 -15.22
N LEU A 220 -17.02 0.57 -14.34
CA LEU A 220 -16.05 -0.51 -14.53
C LEU A 220 -16.54 -1.87 -14.01
N ALA A 221 -17.79 -1.99 -13.56
CA ALA A 221 -18.31 -3.24 -12.99
C ALA A 221 -18.18 -4.45 -13.94
N GLY A 222 -18.36 -4.25 -15.25
CA GLY A 222 -18.17 -5.31 -16.25
C GLY A 222 -16.72 -5.80 -16.32
N LEU A 223 -15.77 -4.86 -16.36
CA LEU A 223 -14.34 -5.16 -16.32
C LEU A 223 -13.96 -5.83 -14.99
N ALA A 224 -14.45 -5.33 -13.86
CA ALA A 224 -14.20 -5.93 -12.55
C ALA A 224 -14.60 -7.41 -12.50
N GLN A 225 -15.75 -7.78 -13.09
CA GLN A 225 -16.19 -9.18 -13.16
C GLN A 225 -15.30 -10.03 -14.08
N GLU A 226 -14.74 -9.45 -15.14
CA GLU A 226 -13.75 -10.11 -16.00
C GLU A 226 -12.43 -10.33 -15.24
N LEU A 227 -11.93 -9.30 -14.58
CA LEU A 227 -10.72 -9.34 -13.76
C LEU A 227 -10.83 -10.38 -12.64
N GLU A 228 -11.96 -10.43 -11.92
CA GLU A 228 -12.21 -11.43 -10.86
C GLU A 228 -12.02 -12.87 -11.39
N ARG A 229 -12.57 -13.16 -12.58
CA ARG A 229 -12.44 -14.47 -13.22
C ARG A 229 -11.01 -14.75 -13.67
N ALA A 230 -10.37 -13.77 -14.30
CA ALA A 230 -9.01 -13.89 -14.82
C ALA A 230 -7.98 -14.05 -13.69
N HIS A 231 -8.08 -13.24 -12.63
CA HIS A 231 -7.25 -13.31 -11.43
C HIS A 231 -7.47 -14.62 -10.68
N GLY A 232 -8.71 -15.08 -10.55
CA GLY A 232 -9.02 -16.37 -9.94
C GLY A 232 -8.41 -17.57 -10.67
N HIS A 233 -8.40 -17.53 -12.00
CA HIS A 233 -7.69 -18.53 -12.81
C HIS A 233 -6.18 -18.44 -12.63
N PHE A 234 -5.60 -17.24 -12.75
CA PHE A 234 -4.17 -17.03 -12.61
C PHE A 234 -3.63 -17.44 -11.24
N ALA A 235 -4.28 -17.00 -10.17
CA ALA A 235 -3.90 -17.33 -8.81
C ALA A 235 -3.86 -18.84 -8.59
N ARG A 236 -4.84 -19.58 -9.12
CA ARG A 236 -4.86 -21.05 -9.09
C ARG A 236 -3.66 -21.67 -9.82
N GLN A 237 -3.25 -21.13 -10.97
CA GLN A 237 -2.08 -21.64 -11.69
C GLN A 237 -0.79 -21.35 -10.91
N VAL A 238 -0.67 -20.17 -10.31
CA VAL A 238 0.47 -19.79 -9.47
C VAL A 238 0.58 -20.72 -8.26
N THR A 239 -0.49 -20.92 -7.50
CA THR A 239 -0.48 -21.85 -6.35
C THR A 239 -0.08 -23.26 -6.77
N ARG A 240 -0.59 -23.75 -7.91
CA ARG A 240 -0.21 -25.07 -8.43
C ARG A 240 1.28 -25.19 -8.75
N ALA A 241 1.87 -24.15 -9.35
CA ALA A 241 3.30 -24.12 -9.63
C ALA A 241 4.13 -24.15 -8.34
N LEU A 242 3.69 -23.39 -7.31
CA LEU A 242 4.33 -23.34 -6.00
C LEU A 242 4.22 -24.67 -5.24
N ASP A 243 3.04 -25.28 -5.22
CA ASP A 243 2.80 -26.61 -4.61
C ASP A 243 3.59 -27.71 -5.30
N GLY A 244 3.70 -27.65 -6.64
CA GLY A 244 4.46 -28.59 -7.44
C GLY A 244 5.95 -28.60 -7.10
N ALA A 245 6.54 -27.42 -6.83
CA ALA A 245 7.94 -27.30 -6.42
C ALA A 245 8.21 -27.85 -5.00
N GLY A 246 7.20 -27.85 -4.12
CA GLY A 246 7.31 -28.37 -2.75
C GLY A 246 7.30 -29.90 -2.66
N ARG A 247 6.85 -30.61 -3.70
CA ARG A 247 6.81 -32.08 -3.73
C ARG A 247 8.08 -32.64 -4.35
N ARG A 248 9.07 -32.96 -3.50
CA ARG A 248 10.14 -33.89 -3.89
C ARG A 248 9.53 -35.29 -4.02
N ASP A 249 9.60 -35.86 -5.21
CA ASP A 249 9.38 -37.29 -5.38
C ASP A 249 10.51 -38.05 -4.66
N LEU A 250 10.19 -38.59 -3.49
CA LEU A 250 11.13 -39.31 -2.63
C LEU A 250 11.57 -40.66 -3.23
N LEU A 251 10.93 -41.12 -4.31
CA LEU A 251 11.27 -42.39 -4.97
C LEU A 251 12.15 -42.19 -6.22
N ALA A 252 12.04 -41.05 -6.92
CA ALA A 252 12.72 -40.85 -8.20
C ALA A 252 14.02 -40.01 -8.16
N GLY A 253 14.28 -39.26 -7.08
CA GLY A 253 15.52 -38.47 -6.95
C GLY A 253 15.78 -37.42 -8.04
N LEU A 254 14.81 -37.16 -8.93
CA LEU A 254 14.89 -36.21 -10.03
C LEU A 254 13.85 -35.08 -9.84
N PRO A 255 14.16 -33.83 -10.21
CA PRO A 255 13.16 -32.78 -10.30
C PRO A 255 12.27 -33.04 -11.52
N GLY A 256 11.07 -33.58 -11.31
CA GLY A 256 10.12 -33.90 -12.39
C GLY A 256 8.86 -33.02 -12.35
N PRO A 257 8.41 -32.45 -13.50
CA PRO A 257 7.08 -31.88 -13.62
C PRO A 257 6.06 -32.98 -13.93
N THR A 258 5.04 -33.15 -13.09
CA THR A 258 3.88 -34.01 -13.43
C THR A 258 2.65 -33.15 -13.69
N THR A 259 2.50 -32.71 -14.94
CA THR A 259 1.34 -31.96 -15.48
C THR A 259 0.21 -32.88 -15.96
N ALA A 260 -0.07 -33.99 -15.26
CA ALA A 260 -1.26 -34.80 -15.54
C ALA A 260 -1.89 -35.32 -14.24
N LEU A 261 -3.11 -34.86 -13.95
CA LEU A 261 -3.96 -35.51 -12.95
C LEU A 261 -4.48 -36.81 -13.56
N ALA A 262 -4.01 -37.95 -13.06
CA ALA A 262 -4.63 -39.24 -13.34
C ALA A 262 -6.10 -39.25 -12.82
N PRO A 263 -7.05 -39.90 -13.51
CA PRO A 263 -8.43 -40.00 -13.04
C PRO A 263 -8.46 -40.80 -11.72
N GLY A 264 -9.03 -40.23 -10.65
CA GLY A 264 -9.23 -40.94 -9.37
C GLY A 264 -8.58 -40.31 -8.12
N VAL A 265 -8.12 -39.06 -8.16
CA VAL A 265 -7.47 -38.43 -6.99
C VAL A 265 -8.47 -38.19 -5.84
N PRO A 266 -8.18 -38.64 -4.59
CA PRO A 266 -9.09 -38.51 -3.45
C PRO A 266 -9.39 -37.06 -3.06
N ARG A 267 -10.64 -36.81 -2.63
CA ARG A 267 -11.21 -35.49 -2.26
C ARG A 267 -10.38 -34.70 -1.23
N THR A 268 -9.54 -35.37 -0.44
CA THR A 268 -8.65 -34.76 0.56
C THR A 268 -7.56 -33.88 -0.06
N THR A 269 -7.07 -34.20 -1.27
CA THR A 269 -6.07 -33.37 -1.96
C THR A 269 -6.68 -32.11 -2.60
N VAL A 270 -7.94 -32.17 -3.04
CA VAL A 270 -8.67 -31.02 -3.57
C VAL A 270 -9.01 -30.04 -2.45
N ALA A 271 -9.38 -30.55 -1.27
CA ALA A 271 -9.62 -29.71 -0.09
C ALA A 271 -8.36 -29.01 0.42
N ALA A 272 -7.22 -29.72 0.48
CA ALA A 272 -5.94 -29.12 0.84
C ALA A 272 -5.47 -28.07 -0.18
N ARG A 273 -5.68 -28.32 -1.48
CA ARG A 273 -5.37 -27.35 -2.55
C ARG A 273 -6.28 -26.13 -2.52
N ALA A 274 -7.58 -26.32 -2.32
CA ALA A 274 -8.52 -25.23 -2.13
C ALA A 274 -8.26 -24.43 -0.83
N ALA A 275 -7.56 -25.02 0.14
CA ALA A 275 -7.08 -24.33 1.33
C ALA A 275 -5.79 -23.54 1.05
N ALA A 276 -4.83 -24.09 0.28
CA ALA A 276 -3.64 -23.36 -0.17
C ALA A 276 -3.97 -22.21 -1.15
N ASP A 277 -4.90 -22.42 -2.08
CA ASP A 277 -5.44 -21.38 -2.98
C ASP A 277 -6.11 -20.25 -2.18
N ARG A 278 -6.91 -20.62 -1.17
CA ARG A 278 -7.53 -19.65 -0.24
C ARG A 278 -6.49 -18.98 0.66
N ALA A 279 -5.38 -19.64 0.96
CA ALA A 279 -4.35 -19.11 1.82
C ALA A 279 -3.59 -17.94 1.20
N LEU A 280 -3.36 -17.92 -0.12
CA LEU A 280 -2.68 -16.80 -0.79
C LEU A 280 -3.64 -15.72 -1.27
N THR A 281 -4.76 -16.10 -1.89
CA THR A 281 -5.73 -15.13 -2.42
C THR A 281 -6.52 -14.41 -1.34
N GLY A 282 -6.65 -15.02 -0.16
CA GLY A 282 -7.32 -14.46 1.02
C GLY A 282 -6.38 -13.80 2.04
N LEU A 283 -5.09 -13.63 1.75
CA LEU A 283 -4.21 -12.90 2.67
C LEU A 283 -4.70 -11.45 2.81
N PRO A 284 -4.73 -10.89 4.03
CA PRO A 284 -4.92 -9.47 4.22
C PRO A 284 -3.91 -8.67 3.37
N GLY A 285 -4.42 -7.80 2.53
CA GLY A 285 -3.64 -6.96 1.61
C GLY A 285 -3.23 -7.64 0.30
N ALA A 286 -3.65 -8.89 0.03
CA ALA A 286 -3.38 -9.54 -1.26
C ALA A 286 -4.00 -8.79 -2.45
N GLY A 287 -5.07 -8.04 -2.24
CA GLY A 287 -5.72 -7.22 -3.25
C GLY A 287 -5.11 -5.83 -3.45
N ALA A 288 -4.22 -5.39 -2.55
CA ALA A 288 -3.62 -4.06 -2.61
C ALA A 288 -2.90 -3.81 -3.95
N GLY A 289 -3.03 -2.60 -4.48
CA GLY A 289 -2.54 -2.23 -5.82
C GLY A 289 -3.02 -3.14 -6.96
N GLY A 290 -4.31 -3.48 -6.97
CA GLY A 290 -4.93 -4.34 -7.99
C GLY A 290 -4.37 -5.76 -8.04
N GLY A 291 -3.97 -6.25 -6.87
CA GLY A 291 -3.39 -7.58 -6.67
C GLY A 291 -1.87 -7.65 -6.73
N LEU A 292 -1.17 -6.50 -6.71
CA LEU A 292 0.28 -6.46 -6.53
C LEU A 292 0.69 -7.11 -5.20
N GLY A 293 -0.11 -6.94 -4.14
CA GLY A 293 0.07 -7.63 -2.86
C GLY A 293 0.09 -9.16 -3.01
N PHE A 294 -0.80 -9.74 -3.81
CA PHE A 294 -0.78 -11.16 -4.14
C PHE A 294 0.51 -11.56 -4.86
N GLY A 295 0.98 -10.77 -5.83
CA GLY A 295 2.26 -11.02 -6.51
C GLY A 295 3.45 -11.04 -5.54
N ILE A 296 3.50 -10.07 -4.62
CA ILE A 296 4.53 -10.00 -3.56
C ILE A 296 4.45 -11.22 -2.63
N ALA A 297 3.25 -11.60 -2.18
CA ALA A 297 3.07 -12.79 -1.35
C ALA A 297 3.44 -14.08 -2.10
N ALA A 298 3.12 -14.17 -3.40
CA ALA A 298 3.50 -15.29 -4.25
C ALA A 298 5.02 -15.41 -4.41
N LEU A 299 5.78 -14.32 -4.30
CA LEU A 299 7.25 -14.32 -4.24
C LEU A 299 7.81 -14.72 -2.87
N GLY A 300 6.96 -14.95 -1.87
CA GLY A 300 7.38 -15.19 -0.47
C GLY A 300 7.64 -13.91 0.31
N GLY A 301 7.24 -12.75 -0.23
CA GLY A 301 7.29 -11.48 0.49
C GLY A 301 6.24 -11.38 1.58
N ARG A 302 6.46 -10.46 2.52
CA ARG A 302 5.51 -10.16 3.60
C ARG A 302 4.68 -8.94 3.26
N LEU A 303 3.39 -8.97 3.59
CA LEU A 303 2.53 -7.80 3.50
C LEU A 303 2.43 -7.18 4.89
N LEU A 304 2.77 -5.90 5.00
CA LEU A 304 2.74 -5.14 6.23
C LEU A 304 1.86 -3.90 6.04
N PRO A 305 1.09 -3.47 7.05
CA PRO A 305 0.36 -2.22 6.99
C PRO A 305 1.31 -1.05 6.72
N GLY A 306 1.06 -0.30 5.65
CA GLY A 306 1.97 0.74 5.19
C GLY A 306 2.11 1.89 6.17
N THR A 307 1.01 2.32 6.81
CA THR A 307 1.04 3.32 7.88
C THR A 307 1.97 2.93 9.02
N ALA A 308 1.85 1.70 9.52
CA ALA A 308 2.69 1.21 10.62
C ALA A 308 4.17 1.17 10.22
N LEU A 309 4.46 0.71 8.99
CA LEU A 309 5.82 0.70 8.46
C LEU A 309 6.41 2.11 8.35
N VAL A 310 5.66 3.06 7.78
CA VAL A 310 6.10 4.45 7.67
C VAL A 310 6.28 5.07 9.05
N ALA A 311 5.34 4.84 9.97
CA ALA A 311 5.43 5.31 11.35
C ALA A 311 6.70 4.82 12.05
N ASP A 312 7.12 3.57 11.84
CA ASP A 312 8.40 3.08 12.36
C ASP A 312 9.60 3.77 11.71
N LEU A 313 9.60 3.94 10.39
CA LEU A 313 10.70 4.54 9.64
C LEU A 313 10.92 6.02 9.97
N VAL A 314 9.84 6.77 10.20
CA VAL A 314 9.89 8.20 10.59
C VAL A 314 10.04 8.39 12.10
N GLY A 315 10.21 7.31 12.87
CA GLY A 315 10.42 7.35 14.31
C GLY A 315 9.22 7.89 15.09
N LEU A 316 7.99 7.62 14.61
CA LEU A 316 6.76 8.17 15.18
C LEU A 316 6.66 7.92 16.69
N ASP A 317 7.01 6.73 17.17
CA ASP A 317 6.96 6.41 18.61
C ASP A 317 7.85 7.34 19.46
N ALA A 318 9.06 7.65 18.99
CA ALA A 318 9.96 8.57 19.68
C ALA A 318 9.41 10.01 19.68
N ARG A 319 8.81 10.43 18.58
CA ARG A 319 8.20 11.75 18.41
C ARG A 319 6.95 11.89 19.28
N THR A 320 6.10 10.87 19.31
CA THR A 320 4.91 10.81 20.17
C THR A 320 5.27 10.89 21.65
N ARG A 321 6.29 10.15 22.11
CA ARG A 321 6.76 10.22 23.51
C ARG A 321 7.17 11.63 23.94
N GLY A 322 7.67 12.44 23.01
CA GLY A 322 8.11 13.82 23.27
C GLY A 322 7.01 14.88 23.12
N ALA A 323 5.78 14.49 22.77
CA ALA A 323 4.67 15.39 22.50
C ALA A 323 3.73 15.52 23.70
N ASP A 324 3.16 16.71 23.87
CA ASP A 324 2.11 16.99 24.87
C ASP A 324 0.71 16.67 24.31
N VAL A 325 0.56 16.74 22.99
CA VAL A 325 -0.67 16.41 22.24
C VAL A 325 -0.31 15.92 20.85
N ALA A 326 -1.03 14.91 20.37
CA ALA A 326 -0.98 14.45 18.98
C ALA A 326 -2.21 14.97 18.23
N VAL A 327 -2.01 15.65 17.11
CA VAL A 327 -3.09 16.11 16.24
C VAL A 327 -3.09 15.26 14.97
N VAL A 328 -4.24 14.73 14.59
CA VAL A 328 -4.43 14.01 13.32
C VAL A 328 -5.39 14.77 12.42
N VAL A 329 -5.01 15.00 11.17
CA VAL A 329 -5.87 15.59 10.15
C VAL A 329 -6.40 14.51 9.23
N VAL A 330 -7.71 14.45 9.06
CA VAL A 330 -8.42 13.54 8.14
C VAL A 330 -9.46 14.33 7.34
N ASP A 331 -9.88 13.84 6.18
CA ASP A 331 -11.00 14.48 5.47
C ASP A 331 -12.30 14.26 6.24
N ARG A 332 -12.64 13.00 6.51
CA ARG A 332 -13.86 12.61 7.22
C ARG A 332 -13.51 11.71 8.40
N LEU A 333 -14.10 11.99 9.55
CA LEU A 333 -14.03 11.12 10.72
C LEU A 333 -15.28 10.24 10.79
N ASP A 334 -15.12 8.97 10.44
CA ASP A 334 -16.15 7.94 10.30
C ASP A 334 -15.63 6.55 10.72
N ALA A 335 -16.45 5.51 10.50
CA ALA A 335 -16.09 4.14 10.87
C ALA A 335 -14.84 3.62 10.13
N THR A 336 -14.53 4.12 8.93
CA THR A 336 -13.37 3.69 8.16
C THR A 336 -12.10 4.34 8.71
N SER A 337 -12.07 5.66 8.79
CA SER A 337 -10.90 6.42 9.28
C SER A 337 -10.56 6.14 10.75
N THR A 338 -11.50 5.61 11.55
CA THR A 338 -11.23 5.16 12.92
C THR A 338 -10.53 3.80 13.00
N HIS A 339 -10.56 3.00 11.93
CA HIS A 339 -9.97 1.64 11.89
C HIS A 339 -8.78 1.54 10.93
N ASP A 340 -8.78 2.36 9.87
CA ASP A 340 -7.77 2.37 8.81
C ASP A 340 -7.05 3.72 8.72
N GLY A 341 -5.90 3.75 8.04
CA GLY A 341 -5.14 4.97 7.84
C GLY A 341 -4.31 5.39 9.06
N ALA A 342 -3.95 6.68 9.13
CA ALA A 342 -2.97 7.16 10.11
C ALA A 342 -3.54 7.37 11.51
N LEU A 343 -4.83 7.70 11.61
CA LEU A 343 -5.50 7.93 12.88
C LEU A 343 -5.35 6.77 13.88
N PRO A 344 -5.74 5.51 13.55
CA PRO A 344 -5.61 4.40 14.49
C PRO A 344 -4.15 4.16 14.88
N GLU A 345 -3.20 4.36 13.96
CA GLU A 345 -1.78 4.14 14.25
C GLU A 345 -1.20 5.20 15.18
N VAL A 346 -1.54 6.48 14.97
CA VAL A 346 -1.19 7.56 15.89
C VAL A 346 -1.84 7.33 17.24
N ALA A 347 -3.12 7.00 17.27
CA ALA A 347 -3.87 6.79 18.51
C ALA A 347 -3.29 5.65 19.35
N ARG A 348 -2.95 4.52 18.70
CA ARG A 348 -2.30 3.38 19.35
C ARG A 348 -0.96 3.74 19.99
N ARG A 349 -0.10 4.50 19.29
CA ARG A 349 1.20 4.94 19.82
C ARG A 349 1.05 6.01 20.90
N ALA A 350 0.13 6.94 20.73
CA ALA A 350 -0.15 8.00 21.70
C ALA A 350 -0.68 7.42 23.03
N ALA A 351 -1.59 6.44 22.95
CA ALA A 351 -2.10 5.73 24.12
C ALA A 351 -0.98 5.05 24.93
N ALA A 352 0.05 4.49 24.26
CA ALA A 352 1.18 3.85 24.94
C ALA A 352 2.02 4.84 25.79
N HIS A 353 1.96 6.14 25.48
CA HIS A 353 2.68 7.20 26.20
C HIS A 353 1.74 8.13 27.00
N GLY A 354 0.43 7.86 27.02
CA GLY A 354 -0.56 8.72 27.67
C GLY A 354 -0.75 10.09 27.01
N VAL A 355 -0.43 10.21 25.73
CA VAL A 355 -0.56 11.47 24.97
C VAL A 355 -1.99 11.58 24.41
N PRO A 356 -2.70 12.69 24.64
CA PRO A 356 -4.04 12.89 24.09
C PRO A 356 -4.00 13.07 22.58
N VAL A 357 -5.03 12.54 21.91
CA VAL A 357 -5.17 12.58 20.45
C VAL A 357 -6.33 13.50 20.09
N VAL A 358 -6.06 14.49 19.24
CA VAL A 358 -7.05 15.43 18.73
C VAL A 358 -7.22 15.23 17.24
N VAL A 359 -8.44 15.05 16.77
CA VAL A 359 -8.74 14.94 15.35
C VAL A 359 -9.31 16.25 14.81
N LEU A 360 -8.75 16.68 13.69
CA LEU A 360 -9.27 17.77 12.88
C LEU A 360 -9.80 17.17 11.59
N ALA A 361 -11.10 17.31 11.34
CA ALA A 361 -11.75 16.76 10.16
C ALA A 361 -12.54 17.84 9.42
N ARG A 362 -12.81 17.68 8.13
CA ARG A 362 -13.83 18.49 7.46
C ARG A 362 -15.22 18.16 8.01
N GLU A 363 -15.47 16.88 8.24
CA GLU A 363 -16.77 16.36 8.66
C GLU A 363 -16.59 15.29 9.75
N VAL A 364 -17.34 15.41 10.85
CA VAL A 364 -17.30 14.45 11.95
C VAL A 364 -18.62 13.68 12.01
N LEU A 365 -18.58 12.43 11.53
CA LEU A 365 -19.72 11.50 11.56
C LEU A 365 -19.65 10.53 12.74
N ALA A 366 -18.44 10.22 13.22
CA ALA A 366 -18.24 9.30 14.33
C ALA A 366 -18.83 9.85 15.63
N GLY A 367 -19.59 9.03 16.35
CA GLY A 367 -20.20 9.42 17.63
C GLY A 367 -19.19 9.49 18.77
N ARG A 368 -19.51 10.20 19.87
CA ARG A 368 -18.59 10.34 21.03
C ARG A 368 -18.07 9.01 21.60
N ARG A 369 -18.89 7.95 21.61
CA ARG A 369 -18.48 6.62 22.08
C ARG A 369 -17.49 5.95 21.14
N GLU A 370 -17.71 6.09 19.84
CA GLU A 370 -16.83 5.56 18.79
C GLU A 370 -15.50 6.31 18.81
N GLN A 371 -15.53 7.63 18.95
CA GLN A 371 -14.33 8.45 19.12
C GLN A 371 -13.49 8.01 20.34
N ALA A 372 -14.14 7.83 21.49
CA ALA A 372 -13.45 7.37 22.70
C ALA A 372 -12.88 5.95 22.54
N ALA A 373 -13.60 5.05 21.86
CA ALA A 373 -13.12 3.69 21.57
C ALA A 373 -11.90 3.69 20.63
N ALA A 374 -11.84 4.65 19.69
CA ALA A 374 -10.71 4.87 18.80
C ALA A 374 -9.53 5.61 19.45
N GLY A 375 -9.59 5.92 20.76
CA GLY A 375 -8.54 6.63 21.48
C GLY A 375 -8.50 8.15 21.24
N ILE A 376 -9.58 8.72 20.69
CA ILE A 376 -9.67 10.15 20.39
C ILE A 376 -10.11 10.91 21.64
N SER A 377 -9.32 11.92 22.03
CA SER A 377 -9.58 12.80 23.16
C SER A 377 -10.45 14.01 22.80
N GLY A 378 -10.42 14.44 21.53
CA GLY A 378 -11.34 15.45 21.00
C GLY A 378 -11.35 15.46 19.47
N ALA A 379 -12.50 15.77 18.87
CA ALA A 379 -12.66 15.89 17.43
C ALA A 379 -13.34 17.21 17.07
N TYR A 380 -12.85 17.90 16.03
CA TYR A 380 -13.35 19.21 15.64
C TYR A 380 -13.46 19.35 14.12
N GLU A 381 -14.59 19.89 13.67
CA GLU A 381 -14.81 20.25 12.26
C GLU A 381 -14.10 21.55 11.90
N LEU A 382 -13.24 21.49 10.87
CA LEU A 382 -12.40 22.58 10.38
C LEU A 382 -13.22 23.71 9.74
N GLY A 383 -14.32 23.37 9.06
CA GLY A 383 -15.13 24.31 8.30
C GLY A 383 -15.02 24.08 6.79
N ALA A 384 -15.65 24.95 6.02
CA ALA A 384 -15.83 24.76 4.58
C ALA A 384 -14.63 25.18 3.72
N ASP A 385 -13.86 26.18 4.15
CA ASP A 385 -12.76 26.79 3.38
C ASP A 385 -11.49 26.92 4.24
N GLU A 386 -10.36 27.28 3.61
CA GLU A 386 -9.08 27.42 4.30
C GLU A 386 -9.11 28.46 5.44
N GLY A 387 -9.86 29.55 5.27
CA GLY A 387 -9.97 30.62 6.27
C GLY A 387 -10.68 30.14 7.53
N ALA A 388 -11.80 29.44 7.35
CA ALA A 388 -12.54 28.78 8.42
C ALA A 388 -11.68 27.72 9.12
N ALA A 389 -10.95 26.91 8.34
CA ALA A 389 -10.03 25.90 8.85
C ALA A 389 -8.96 26.54 9.77
N ARG A 390 -8.28 27.61 9.32
CA ARG A 390 -7.31 28.34 10.14
C ARG A 390 -7.93 28.88 11.43
N ALA A 391 -9.10 29.50 11.33
CA ALA A 391 -9.80 30.04 12.51
C ALA A 391 -10.18 28.93 13.51
N ARG A 392 -10.60 27.75 13.03
CA ARG A 392 -10.87 26.59 13.88
C ARG A 392 -9.60 26.05 14.52
N VAL A 393 -8.53 25.84 13.75
CA VAL A 393 -7.23 25.36 14.26
C VAL A 393 -6.75 26.27 15.38
N ALA A 394 -6.79 27.59 15.20
CA ALA A 394 -6.36 28.54 16.22
C ALA A 394 -7.20 28.43 17.52
N ARG A 395 -8.52 28.23 17.42
CA ARG A 395 -9.36 28.01 18.61
C ARG A 395 -9.01 26.72 19.34
N VAL A 396 -8.86 25.62 18.59
CA VAL A 396 -8.48 24.31 19.14
C VAL A 396 -7.11 24.42 19.82
N ALA A 397 -6.14 25.07 19.16
CA ALA A 397 -4.81 25.29 19.70
C ALA A 397 -4.84 26.02 21.06
N ARG A 398 -5.64 27.09 21.21
CA ARG A 398 -5.82 27.78 22.49
C ARG A 398 -6.42 26.89 23.57
N THR A 399 -7.47 26.14 23.24
CA THR A 399 -8.12 25.21 24.17
C THR A 399 -7.14 24.17 24.69
N TRP A 400 -6.37 23.53 23.82
CA TRP A 400 -5.45 22.45 24.20
C TRP A 400 -4.14 22.95 24.81
N ALA A 401 -3.74 24.20 24.53
CA ALA A 401 -2.63 24.84 25.21
C ALA A 401 -3.00 25.46 26.57
N GLY A 402 -4.29 25.46 26.95
CA GLY A 402 -4.76 26.09 28.19
C GLY A 402 -4.63 27.62 28.19
N ILE A 403 -4.65 28.25 27.01
CA ILE A 403 -4.58 29.70 26.87
C ILE A 403 -6.03 30.21 26.85
N GLU A 404 -6.44 30.95 27.88
CA GLU A 404 -7.75 31.61 27.92
C GLU A 404 -7.88 32.61 26.77
N SER A 405 -9.08 32.67 26.18
CA SER A 405 -9.43 33.39 24.95
C SER A 405 -9.40 34.90 25.09
#